data_AF-A0A2C7A6V4-F1
#
_entry.id   AF-A0A2C7A6V4-F1
#
_cell.length_a   1.000
_cell.length_b   1.000
_cell.length_c   1.000
_cell.angle_alpha   90.00
_cell.angle_beta   90.00
_cell.angle_gamma   90.00
#
_symmetry.space_group_name_H-M   'P 1'
#
loop_
_entity.id
_entity.type
_entity.pdbx_description
1 polymer ?
#
loop_
_entity_poly.entity_id
_entity_poly.type
_entity_poly.pdbx_seq_one_letter_code
_entity_poly.pdbx_strand_id
1 'polypeptide(L)'
;MTTPLAAIPPVSAALRAYGATGAPASDFGSMVGDAARASLATLRKAEATAARGVAGTADVQEVVQAAAAAELTVQTLTQLRDKVVGAYTDVLRMAV
;
A
#
# COMPACT_ATOMS: atom_id res chain seq x y z
N MET A 1 -4.78 18.95 33.11
CA MET A 1 -5.08 19.27 31.69
C MET A 1 -4.84 18.00 30.87
N THR A 2 -5.89 17.23 30.65
CA THR A 2 -5.90 15.93 29.95
C THR A 2 -6.04 16.17 28.45
N THR A 3 -4.98 15.92 27.68
CA THR A 3 -5.02 15.97 26.22
C THR A 3 -5.91 14.85 25.66
N PRO A 4 -6.93 15.16 24.84
CA PRO A 4 -7.77 14.13 24.24
C PRO A 4 -6.97 13.32 23.22
N LEU A 5 -7.10 11.99 23.25
CA LEU A 5 -6.57 11.11 22.19
C LEU A 5 -7.20 11.50 20.85
N ALA A 6 -6.36 11.77 19.85
CA ALA A 6 -6.81 12.01 18.48
C ALA A 6 -7.43 10.72 17.92
N ALA A 7 -8.72 10.77 17.58
CA ALA A 7 -9.43 9.68 16.95
C ALA A 7 -8.82 9.39 15.56
N ILE A 8 -8.46 8.13 15.33
CA ILE A 8 -7.99 7.66 14.02
C ILE A 8 -9.17 7.82 13.04
N PRO A 9 -9.04 8.60 11.96
CA PRO A 9 -10.13 8.81 11.02
C PRO A 9 -10.54 7.47 10.38
N PRO A 10 -11.84 7.26 10.14
CA PRO A 10 -12.32 6.02 9.55
C PRO A 10 -11.74 5.85 8.14
N VAL A 11 -11.46 4.61 7.75
CA VAL A 11 -10.90 4.24 6.43
C VAL A 11 -11.72 4.82 5.26
N SER A 12 -13.01 5.09 5.49
CA SER A 12 -13.89 5.79 4.55
C SER A 12 -13.49 7.25 4.26
N ALA A 13 -12.90 7.96 5.23
CA ALA A 13 -12.35 9.30 5.02
C ALA A 13 -11.06 9.26 4.19
N ALA A 14 -10.24 8.23 4.37
CA ALA A 14 -9.09 7.99 3.50
C ALA A 14 -9.57 7.70 2.06
N LEU A 15 -10.54 6.81 1.86
CA LEU A 15 -11.10 6.53 0.53
C LEU A 15 -11.70 7.77 -0.16
N ARG A 16 -12.33 8.66 0.60
CA ARG A 16 -12.86 9.93 0.06
C ARG A 16 -11.74 10.90 -0.32
N ALA A 17 -10.64 10.94 0.44
CA ALA A 17 -9.45 11.71 0.09
C ALA A 17 -8.75 11.16 -1.17
N TYR A 18 -8.88 9.85 -1.44
CA TYR A 18 -8.48 9.20 -2.69
C TYR A 18 -9.48 9.39 -3.85
N GLY A 19 -10.46 10.28 -3.71
CA GLY A 19 -11.30 10.71 -4.84
C GLY A 19 -12.29 9.66 -5.34
N ALA A 20 -12.57 8.61 -4.56
CA ALA A 20 -13.56 7.58 -4.92
C ALA A 20 -15.02 8.04 -4.72
N THR A 21 -15.34 9.31 -4.97
CA THR A 21 -16.70 9.80 -5.09
C THR A 21 -17.11 9.77 -6.56
N GLY A 22 -17.94 8.79 -6.91
CA GLY A 22 -18.51 8.69 -8.25
C GLY A 22 -19.23 9.97 -8.67
N ALA A 23 -18.79 10.53 -9.81
CA ALA A 23 -19.48 11.52 -10.63
C ALA A 23 -18.98 11.36 -12.09
N PRO A 24 -19.78 11.75 -13.10
CA PRO A 24 -19.93 11.00 -14.34
C PRO A 24 -18.90 11.35 -15.44
N ALA A 25 -18.58 10.33 -16.26
CA ALA A 25 -18.06 10.44 -17.62
C ALA A 25 -16.77 11.25 -17.85
N SER A 26 -15.76 11.13 -16.99
CA SER A 26 -14.37 11.42 -17.39
C SER A 26 -13.72 10.12 -17.88
N ASP A 27 -13.25 10.10 -19.12
CA ASP A 27 -12.55 8.97 -19.74
C ASP A 27 -11.62 8.25 -18.77
N PHE A 28 -11.69 6.93 -18.72
CA PHE A 28 -10.84 6.09 -17.86
C PHE A 28 -9.35 6.47 -17.96
N GLY A 29 -8.88 6.86 -19.15
CA GLY A 29 -7.51 7.32 -19.36
C GLY A 29 -7.17 8.61 -18.59
N SER A 30 -8.12 9.53 -18.44
CA SER A 30 -7.95 10.75 -17.64
C SER A 30 -7.87 10.43 -16.14
N MET A 31 -8.71 9.51 -15.66
CA MET A 31 -8.68 9.03 -14.27
C MET A 31 -7.36 8.34 -13.94
N VAL A 32 -6.85 7.48 -14.85
CA VAL A 32 -5.55 6.82 -14.70
C VAL A 32 -4.41 7.84 -14.73
N GLY A 33 -4.48 8.83 -15.63
CA GLY A 33 -3.49 9.90 -15.71
C GLY A 33 -3.41 10.74 -14.43
N ASP A 34 -4.55 11.07 -13.84
CA ASP A 34 -4.61 11.85 -12.60
C ASP A 34 -4.22 11.02 -11.38
N ALA A 35 -4.58 9.73 -11.34
CA ALA A 35 -4.08 8.81 -10.33
C ALA A 35 -2.55 8.65 -10.37
N ALA A 36 -1.96 8.60 -11.57
CA ALA A 36 -0.50 8.53 -11.74
C ALA A 36 0.19 9.82 -11.25
N ARG A 37 -0.36 11.00 -11.58
CA ARG A 37 0.15 12.30 -11.09
C ARG A 37 0.06 12.42 -9.57
N ALA A 38 -1.06 12.00 -8.98
CA ALA A 38 -1.25 12.00 -7.53
C ALA A 38 -0.28 11.02 -6.83
N SER A 39 0.01 9.87 -7.45
CA SER A 39 0.99 8.91 -6.95
C SER A 39 2.40 9.50 -6.93
N LEU A 40 2.82 10.18 -8.01
CA LEU A 40 4.13 10.86 -8.06
C LEU A 40 4.27 11.96 -7.02
N ALA A 41 3.21 12.74 -6.78
CA ALA A 41 3.20 13.76 -5.73
C ALA A 41 3.32 13.13 -4.33
N THR A 42 2.67 11.99 -4.11
CA THR A 42 2.74 11.23 -2.87
C THR A 42 4.12 10.64 -2.63
N LEU A 43 4.76 10.10 -3.68
CA LEU A 43 6.13 9.57 -3.61
C LEU A 43 7.14 10.66 -3.22
N ARG A 44 7.08 11.85 -3.81
CA ARG A 44 7.95 12.97 -3.42
C ARG A 44 7.76 13.40 -1.97
N LYS A 45 6.51 13.39 -1.48
CA LYS A 45 6.19 13.69 -0.08
C LYS A 45 6.68 12.59 0.87
N ALA A 46 6.64 11.34 0.42
CA ALA A 46 7.19 10.20 1.14
C ALA A 46 8.72 10.29 1.22
N GLU A 47 9.42 10.64 0.14
CA GLU A 47 10.87 10.86 0.14
C GLU A 47 11.28 11.97 1.10
N ALA A 48 10.58 13.11 1.09
CA ALA A 48 10.84 14.20 2.04
C ALA A 48 10.60 13.79 3.51
N THR A 49 9.71 12.81 3.74
CA THR A 49 9.41 12.29 5.07
C THR A 49 10.40 11.20 5.48
N ALA A 50 10.82 10.35 4.55
CA ALA A 50 11.88 9.35 4.74
C ALA A 50 13.22 10.03 5.03
N ALA A 51 13.54 11.12 4.33
CA ALA A 51 14.71 11.96 4.61
C ALA A 51 14.71 12.49 6.06
N ARG A 52 13.53 12.78 6.62
CA ARG A 52 13.40 13.15 8.04
C ARG A 52 13.48 11.94 8.98
N GLY A 53 13.06 10.75 8.56
CA GLY A 53 13.13 9.52 9.35
C GLY A 53 14.56 8.98 9.54
N VAL A 54 15.42 9.15 8.55
CA VAL A 54 16.87 8.82 8.65
C VAL A 54 17.57 9.66 9.73
N ALA A 55 16.96 10.74 10.23
CA ALA A 55 17.46 11.55 11.34
C ALA A 55 17.34 10.88 12.74
N GLY A 56 16.81 9.65 12.85
CA GLY A 56 17.08 8.76 13.99
C GLY A 56 16.10 8.78 15.18
N THR A 57 14.79 8.71 14.94
CA THR A 57 13.76 8.81 16.01
C THR A 57 12.96 7.53 16.31
N ALA A 58 13.42 6.33 15.93
CA ALA A 58 12.66 5.08 16.08
C ALA A 58 13.27 4.12 17.12
N ASP A 59 12.42 3.50 17.95
CA ASP A 59 12.79 2.65 19.08
C ASP A 59 13.11 1.21 18.64
N VAL A 60 14.01 0.51 19.32
CA VAL A 60 14.48 -0.86 18.94
C VAL A 60 13.32 -1.85 18.87
N GLN A 61 12.30 -1.63 19.70
CA GLN A 61 11.08 -2.43 19.75
C GLN A 61 10.25 -2.29 18.46
N GLU A 62 10.29 -1.11 17.83
CA GLU A 62 9.58 -0.81 16.58
C GLU A 62 10.25 -1.51 15.39
N VAL A 63 11.59 -1.65 15.41
CA VAL A 63 12.36 -2.40 14.40
C VAL A 63 12.01 -3.89 14.42
N VAL A 64 11.89 -4.49 15.61
CA VAL A 64 11.51 -5.91 15.74
C VAL A 64 10.07 -6.14 15.28
N GLN A 65 9.16 -5.22 15.60
CA GLN A 65 7.77 -5.32 15.16
C GLN A 65 7.64 -5.18 13.64
N ALA A 66 8.41 -4.28 13.03
CA ALA A 66 8.47 -4.13 11.58
C ALA A 66 9.06 -5.38 10.90
N ALA A 67 10.10 -5.99 11.49
CA ALA A 67 10.68 -7.24 10.97
C ALA A 67 9.67 -8.40 11.01
N ALA A 68 8.94 -8.57 12.12
CA ALA A 68 7.92 -9.60 12.25
C ALA A 68 6.78 -9.43 11.22
N ALA A 69 6.36 -8.19 10.95
CA ALA A 69 5.34 -7.90 9.93
C ALA A 69 5.83 -8.20 8.51
N ALA A 70 7.12 -7.93 8.23
CA ALA A 70 7.73 -8.27 6.95
C ALA A 70 7.80 -9.78 6.73
N GLU A 71 8.12 -10.55 7.77
CA GLU A 71 8.24 -12.01 7.71
C GLU A 71 6.90 -12.68 7.37
N LEU A 72 5.79 -12.22 7.98
CA LEU A 72 4.44 -12.66 7.64
C LEU A 72 4.07 -12.38 6.18
N THR A 73 4.50 -11.24 5.65
CA THR A 73 4.24 -10.83 4.27
C THR A 73 4.99 -11.72 3.28
N VAL A 74 6.27 -12.02 3.55
CA VAL A 74 7.08 -12.93 2.72
C VAL A 74 6.46 -14.33 2.69
N GLN A 75 5.96 -14.81 3.83
CA GLN A 75 5.33 -16.13 3.91
C GLN A 75 4.07 -16.20 3.04
N THR A 76 3.27 -15.13 3.05
CA THR A 76 2.07 -15.01 2.21
C THR A 76 2.41 -14.94 0.72
N LEU A 77 3.45 -14.17 0.37
CA LEU A 77 3.92 -14.06 -1.03
C LEU A 77 4.44 -15.40 -1.56
N THR A 78 5.13 -16.18 -0.74
CA THR A 78 5.66 -17.49 -1.15
C THR A 78 4.51 -18.47 -1.42
N GLN A 79 3.50 -18.50 -0.54
CA GLN A 79 2.30 -19.31 -0.76
C GLN A 79 1.56 -18.93 -2.04
N LEU A 80 1.49 -17.63 -2.35
CA LEU A 80 0.90 -17.15 -3.59
C LEU A 80 1.73 -17.56 -4.81
N ARG A 81 3.06 -17.43 -4.75
CA ARG A 81 3.97 -17.88 -5.80
C ARG A 81 3.80 -19.37 -6.08
N ASP A 82 3.69 -20.19 -5.05
CA ASP A 82 3.50 -21.64 -5.20
C ASP A 82 2.15 -21.97 -5.86
N LYS A 83 1.07 -21.25 -5.50
CA LYS A 83 -0.26 -21.38 -6.14
C LYS A 83 -0.24 -21.00 -7.63
N VAL A 84 0.42 -19.89 -7.98
CA VAL A 84 0.49 -19.42 -9.38
C VAL A 84 1.32 -20.39 -10.24
N VAL A 85 2.43 -20.90 -9.71
CA VAL A 85 3.25 -21.90 -10.44
C VAL A 85 2.46 -23.18 -10.69
N GLY A 86 1.71 -23.66 -9.69
CA GLY A 86 0.83 -24.82 -9.86
C GLY A 86 -0.21 -24.62 -10.97
N ALA A 87 -0.93 -23.49 -10.94
CA ALA A 87 -1.95 -23.17 -11.93
C ALA A 87 -1.38 -23.04 -13.36
N TYR A 88 -0.19 -22.44 -13.51
CA TYR A 88 0.48 -22.34 -14.81
C TYR A 88 0.86 -23.72 -15.37
N THR A 89 1.37 -24.59 -14.50
CA THR A 89 1.76 -25.95 -14.89
C THR A 89 0.55 -26.79 -15.31
N ASP A 90 -0.58 -26.66 -14.62
CA ASP A 90 -1.85 -27.34 -15.00
C ASP A 90 -2.38 -26.86 -16.35
N VAL A 91 -2.40 -25.55 -16.61
CA VAL A 91 -2.84 -24.99 -17.91
C VAL A 91 -1.99 -25.54 -19.05
N LEU A 92 -0.67 -25.62 -18.88
CA LEU A 92 0.23 -26.18 -19.88
C LEU A 92 0.02 -27.68 -20.11
N ARG A 93 -0.35 -28.45 -19.08
CA ARG A 93 -0.62 -29.89 -19.20
C ARG A 93 -1.96 -30.20 -19.88
N MET A 94 -2.87 -29.23 -19.96
CA MET A 94 -4.15 -29.34 -20.67
C MET A 94 -4.07 -28.89 -22.13
N ALA A 95 -3.01 -28.16 -22.51
CA ALA A 95 -2.79 -27.63 -23.86
C ALA A 95 -1.88 -28.51 -24.75
N VAL A 96 -1.36 -29.63 -24.22
CA VAL A 96 -0.59 -30.67 -24.94
C VAL A 96 -1.42 -31.96 -25.02
#